data_AF-A0A949G9H7-F1
#
_entry.id   AF-A0A949G9H7-F1
#
_cell.length_a   1.000
_cell.length_b   1.000
_cell.length_c   1.000
_cell.angle_alpha   90.00
_cell.angle_beta   90.00
_cell.angle_gamma   90.00
#
_symmetry.space_group_name_H-M   'P 1'
#
loop_
_entity.id
_entity.type
_entity.pdbx_description
1 polymer ?
#
loop_
_entity_poly.entity_id
_entity_poly.type
_entity_poly.pdbx_seq_one_letter_code
_entity_poly.pdbx_strand_id
1 'polypeptide(L)'
;MLSAFPYLLSFERLGPTLIRLSLGAVFAFWAYRAVKEKSANNQSKALGILEGIAGLMLIAGFLTQIAALFAAIDLVVRLVGRARNRALLTDGVNYYLILLVMSLSLLVTGAGFFAFDLPL
;
A
#
# COMPACT_ATOMS: atom_id res chain seq x y z
N MET A 1 1.60 29.72 6.55
CA MET A 1 2.05 28.79 7.61
C MET A 1 3.50 29.08 7.91
N LEU A 2 3.89 29.16 9.18
CA LEU A 2 5.30 29.33 9.56
C LEU A 2 6.00 27.98 9.36
N SER A 3 6.55 27.75 8.17
CA SER A 3 7.41 26.60 7.88
C SER A 3 8.85 27.08 7.87
N ALA A 4 9.76 26.29 8.44
CA ALA A 4 11.20 26.56 8.33
C ALA A 4 11.66 26.57 6.85
N PHE A 5 10.98 25.79 6.00
CA PHE A 5 11.28 25.67 4.56
C PHE A 5 9.98 25.72 3.75
N PRO A 6 9.43 26.91 3.48
CA PRO A 6 8.17 27.04 2.74
C PRO A 6 8.26 26.52 1.29
N TYR A 7 9.45 26.59 0.68
CA TYR A 7 9.69 26.08 -0.67
C TYR A 7 9.53 24.56 -0.78
N LEU A 8 9.76 23.77 0.29
CA LEU A 8 9.57 22.31 0.22
C LEU A 8 8.11 21.91 0.06
N LEU A 9 7.18 22.76 0.49
CA LEU A 9 5.74 22.51 0.34
C LEU A 9 5.29 22.57 -1.13
N SER A 10 6.06 23.16 -2.05
CA SER A 10 5.75 23.06 -3.48
C SER A 10 5.83 21.63 -4.01
N PHE A 11 6.51 20.74 -3.28
CA PHE A 11 6.63 19.32 -3.59
C PHE A 11 5.64 18.45 -2.83
N GLU A 12 4.55 19.01 -2.29
CA GLU A 12 3.55 18.29 -1.49
C GLU A 12 3.07 17.00 -2.17
N ARG A 13 2.85 17.02 -3.49
CA ARG A 13 2.40 15.86 -4.25
C ARG A 13 3.47 14.77 -4.44
N LEU A 14 4.74 15.01 -4.14
CA LEU A 14 5.77 13.96 -4.12
C LEU A 14 5.57 12.98 -2.97
N GLY A 15 5.03 13.44 -1.82
CA GLY A 15 4.76 12.58 -0.68
C GLY A 15 3.86 11.39 -1.05
N PRO A 16 2.64 11.63 -1.56
CA PRO A 16 1.77 10.56 -2.01
C PRO A 16 2.39 9.68 -3.11
N THR A 17 3.17 10.25 -4.05
CA THR A 17 3.85 9.45 -5.08
C THR A 17 4.85 8.46 -4.48
N LEU A 18 5.65 8.87 -3.49
CA LEU A 18 6.61 7.99 -2.81
C LEU A 18 5.90 6.88 -2.02
N ILE A 19 4.81 7.24 -1.31
CA ILE A 19 4.02 6.28 -0.55
C ILE A 19 3.42 5.23 -1.51
N ARG A 20 2.89 5.69 -2.66
CA ARG A 20 2.30 4.85 -3.70
C ARG A 20 3.30 3.85 -4.29
N LEU A 21 4.47 4.32 -4.70
CA LEU A 21 5.52 3.46 -5.26
C LEU A 21 5.99 2.42 -4.24
N SER A 22 6.16 2.84 -2.98
CA SER A 22 6.60 1.96 -1.90
C SER A 22 5.56 0.87 -1.60
N LEU A 23 4.29 1.26 -1.44
CA LEU A 23 3.21 0.34 -1.13
C LEU A 23 2.92 -0.60 -2.30
N GLY A 24 2.91 -0.07 -3.53
CA GLY A 24 2.75 -0.86 -4.74
C GLY A 24 3.87 -1.86 -4.96
N ALA A 25 5.13 -1.48 -4.72
CA ALA A 25 6.28 -2.39 -4.81
C ALA A 25 6.21 -3.53 -3.79
N VAL A 26 5.79 -3.24 -2.55
CA VAL A 26 5.59 -4.26 -1.51
C VAL A 26 4.52 -5.26 -1.93
N PHE A 27 3.36 -4.78 -2.39
CA PHE A 27 2.25 -5.63 -2.83
C PHE A 27 2.64 -6.46 -4.06
N ALA A 28 3.34 -5.87 -5.03
CA ALA A 28 3.87 -6.60 -6.19
C ALA A 28 4.87 -7.69 -5.79
N PHE A 29 5.73 -7.42 -4.80
CA PHE A 29 6.67 -8.40 -4.28
C PHE A 29 5.97 -9.56 -3.56
N TRP A 30 4.95 -9.27 -2.75
CA TRP A 30 4.13 -10.30 -2.11
C TRP A 30 3.37 -11.15 -3.11
N ALA A 31 2.79 -10.53 -4.14
CA ALA A 31 2.14 -11.21 -5.25
C ALA A 31 3.08 -12.17 -5.97
N TYR A 32 4.30 -11.70 -6.31
CA TYR A 32 5.32 -12.54 -6.93
C TYR A 32 5.68 -13.75 -6.05
N ARG A 33 5.85 -13.53 -4.74
CA ARG A 33 6.12 -14.62 -3.80
C ARG A 33 4.96 -15.62 -3.71
N ALA A 34 3.72 -15.14 -3.62
CA ALA A 34 2.53 -15.98 -3.54
C ALA A 34 2.34 -16.86 -4.79
N VAL A 35 2.70 -16.36 -5.97
CA VAL A 35 2.63 -17.12 -7.23
C VAL A 35 3.78 -18.12 -7.36
N LYS A 36 4.99 -17.73 -6.94
CA LYS A 36 6.19 -18.60 -7.04
C LYS A 36 6.16 -19.78 -6.07
N GLU A 37 5.48 -19.64 -4.94
CA GLU A 37 5.43 -20.65 -3.90
C GLU A 37 4.53 -21.83 -4.30
N LYS A 38 5.15 -22.97 -4.68
CA LYS A 38 4.44 -24.16 -5.19
C LYS A 38 3.41 -24.75 -4.20
N SER A 39 3.61 -24.55 -2.90
CA SER A 39 2.75 -25.08 -1.83
C SER A 39 1.57 -24.16 -1.48
N ALA A 40 1.41 -23.03 -2.17
CA ALA A 40 0.32 -22.09 -1.89
C ALA A 40 -1.04 -22.70 -2.26
N ASN A 41 -1.99 -22.64 -1.31
CA ASN A 41 -3.38 -23.03 -1.53
C ASN A 41 -4.01 -22.14 -2.64
N ASN A 42 -5.05 -22.63 -3.33
CA ASN A 42 -5.70 -21.86 -4.40
C ASN A 42 -6.21 -20.49 -3.92
N GLN A 43 -6.67 -20.41 -2.67
CA GLN A 43 -7.11 -19.16 -2.05
C GLN A 43 -5.96 -18.15 -1.85
N SER A 44 -4.78 -18.60 -1.41
CA SER A 44 -3.65 -17.69 -1.21
C SER A 44 -3.04 -17.24 -2.54
N LYS A 45 -3.13 -18.05 -3.59
CA LYS A 45 -2.79 -17.64 -4.96
C LYS A 45 -3.75 -16.58 -5.49
N ALA A 46 -5.06 -16.76 -5.29
CA ALA A 46 -6.06 -15.78 -5.70
C ALA A 46 -5.86 -14.42 -5.01
N LEU A 47 -5.61 -14.43 -3.70
CA LEU A 47 -5.27 -13.22 -2.94
C LEU A 47 -3.96 -12.58 -3.44
N GLY A 48 -2.92 -13.38 -3.71
CA GLY A 48 -1.67 -12.89 -4.26
C GLY A 48 -1.83 -12.23 -5.64
N ILE A 49 -2.69 -12.76 -6.51
CA ILE A 49 -3.00 -12.12 -7.80
C ILE A 49 -3.71 -10.79 -7.60
N LEU A 50 -4.69 -10.74 -6.68
CA LEU A 50 -5.43 -9.52 -6.37
C LEU A 50 -4.52 -8.44 -5.77
N GLU A 51 -3.61 -8.82 -4.87
CA GLU A 51 -2.55 -7.97 -4.33
C GLU A 51 -1.62 -7.47 -5.44
N GLY A 52 -1.29 -8.31 -6.42
CA GLY A 52 -0.47 -7.92 -7.56
C GLY A 52 -1.16 -6.89 -8.45
N ILE A 53 -2.44 -7.08 -8.73
CA ILE A 53 -3.26 -6.13 -9.49
C ILE A 53 -3.32 -4.79 -8.74
N ALA A 54 -3.64 -4.81 -7.45
CA ALA A 54 -3.66 -3.60 -6.61
C ALA A 54 -2.29 -2.91 -6.56
N GLY A 55 -1.19 -3.67 -6.45
CA GLY A 55 0.16 -3.15 -6.44
C GLY A 55 0.53 -2.47 -7.76
N LEU A 56 0.16 -3.05 -8.90
CA LEU A 56 0.38 -2.46 -10.22
C LEU A 56 -0.47 -1.20 -10.43
N MET A 57 -1.73 -1.23 -10.00
CA MET A 57 -2.63 -0.06 -10.02
C MET A 57 -2.04 1.11 -9.21
N LEU A 58 -1.52 0.82 -8.02
CA LEU A 58 -0.78 1.81 -7.23
C LEU A 58 0.44 2.30 -7.99
N ILE A 59 1.35 1.45 -8.46
CA ILE A 59 2.58 1.91 -9.16
C ILE A 59 2.23 2.82 -10.34
N ALA A 60 1.32 2.38 -11.21
CA ALA A 60 0.85 3.14 -12.36
C ALA A 60 0.18 4.47 -11.93
N GLY A 61 -0.46 4.50 -10.77
CA GLY A 61 -1.26 5.63 -10.35
C GLY A 61 -2.64 5.65 -11.00
N PHE A 62 -3.22 4.46 -11.20
CA PHE A 62 -4.55 4.24 -11.75
C PHE A 62 -5.48 3.65 -10.69
N LEU A 63 -6.68 4.21 -10.54
CA LEU A 63 -7.66 3.93 -9.48
C LEU A 63 -7.02 3.79 -8.09
N THR A 64 -6.12 4.72 -7.77
CA THR A 64 -5.28 4.78 -6.57
C THR A 64 -6.07 4.74 -5.28
N GLN A 65 -7.19 5.45 -5.17
CA GLN A 65 -8.03 5.42 -3.98
C GLN A 65 -8.67 4.05 -3.76
N ILE A 66 -9.12 3.39 -4.84
CA ILE A 66 -9.70 2.04 -4.78
C ILE A 66 -8.62 1.02 -4.40
N ALA A 67 -7.45 1.09 -5.03
CA ALA A 67 -6.33 0.21 -4.72
C ALA A 67 -5.79 0.43 -3.29
N ALA A 68 -5.76 1.67 -2.81
CA ALA A 68 -5.38 2.01 -1.44
C ALA A 68 -6.41 1.49 -0.42
N LEU A 69 -7.71 1.58 -0.73
CA LEU A 69 -8.77 1.00 0.11
C LEU A 69 -8.64 -0.52 0.20
N PHE A 70 -8.43 -1.20 -0.92
CA PHE A 70 -8.19 -2.64 -0.94
C PHE A 70 -6.97 -3.00 -0.08
N ALA A 71 -5.85 -2.28 -0.26
CA ALA A 71 -4.63 -2.49 0.52
C ALA A 71 -4.87 -2.28 2.03
N ALA A 72 -5.63 -1.24 2.41
CA ALA A 72 -5.97 -0.98 3.81
C ALA A 72 -6.77 -2.15 4.41
N ILE A 73 -7.77 -2.67 3.68
CA ILE A 73 -8.58 -3.81 4.13
C ILE A 73 -7.72 -5.07 4.30
N ASP A 74 -6.89 -5.41 3.31
CA ASP A 74 -5.98 -6.58 3.40
C ASP A 74 -5.05 -6.46 4.62
N LEU A 75 -4.44 -5.29 4.82
CA LEU A 75 -3.53 -5.03 5.93
C LEU A 75 -4.24 -5.09 7.29
N VAL A 76 -5.48 -4.61 7.40
CA VAL A 76 -6.30 -4.76 8.62
C VAL A 76 -6.56 -6.23 8.93
N VAL A 77 -6.94 -7.04 7.93
CA VAL A 77 -7.17 -8.48 8.11
C VAL A 77 -5.90 -9.17 8.62
N ARG A 78 -4.74 -8.88 8.03
CA ARG A 78 -3.44 -9.42 8.44
C ARG A 78 -3.08 -8.97 9.86
N LEU A 79 -3.30 -7.70 10.18
CA LEU A 79 -2.98 -7.13 11.49
C LEU A 79 -3.86 -7.75 12.60
N VAL A 80 -5.17 -7.86 12.38
CA VAL A 80 -6.12 -8.49 13.32
C VAL A 80 -5.79 -9.98 13.50
N GLY A 81 -5.44 -10.68 12.43
CA GLY A 81 -5.00 -12.08 12.49
C GLY A 81 -3.76 -12.27 13.38
N ARG A 82 -2.76 -11.38 13.25
CA ARG A 82 -1.57 -11.39 14.10
C ARG A 82 -1.85 -10.95 15.54
N ALA A 83 -2.76 -10.00 15.73
CA ALA A 83 -3.16 -9.51 17.04
C ALA A 83 -3.79 -10.62 17.91
N ARG A 84 -4.66 -11.43 17.30
CA ARG A 84 -5.28 -12.60 17.96
C ARG A 84 -4.25 -13.63 18.42
N ASN A 85 -3.14 -13.75 17.72
CA ASN A 85 -2.04 -14.65 18.06
C ASN A 85 -1.07 -14.07 19.10
N ARG A 86 -1.44 -12.97 19.79
CA ARG A 86 -0.63 -12.26 20.81
C ARG A 86 0.76 -11.78 20.35
N ALA A 87 1.01 -11.73 19.05
CA ALA A 87 2.27 -11.25 18.47
C ALA A 87 2.25 -9.73 18.19
N LEU A 88 1.49 -8.96 18.97
CA LEU A 88 1.38 -7.51 18.81
C LEU A 88 2.74 -6.86 19.07
N LEU A 89 3.16 -5.97 18.17
CA LEU A 89 4.42 -5.20 18.24
C LEU A 89 5.72 -6.00 18.08
N THR A 90 5.67 -7.25 17.62
CA THR A 90 6.87 -7.91 17.07
C THR A 90 7.28 -7.25 15.75
N ASP A 91 8.56 -7.34 15.33
CA ASP A 91 9.08 -6.65 14.14
C ASP A 91 8.21 -6.83 12.88
N GLY A 92 7.63 -8.02 12.69
CA GLY A 92 6.70 -8.29 11.58
C GLY A 92 5.37 -7.55 11.64
N VAL A 93 4.87 -7.20 12.84
CA VAL A 93 3.59 -6.48 13.04
C VAL A 93 3.76 -4.98 12.83
N ASN A 94 4.89 -4.41 13.26
CA ASN A 94 5.21 -3.00 13.02
C ASN A 94 5.24 -2.68 11.51
N TYR A 95 5.76 -3.62 10.71
CA TYR A 95 5.75 -3.51 9.26
C TYR A 95 4.33 -3.38 8.67
N TYR A 96 3.38 -4.23 9.08
CA TYR A 96 2.00 -4.13 8.60
C TYR A 96 1.31 -2.86 9.07
N LEU A 97 1.61 -2.38 10.28
CA LEU A 97 1.07 -1.13 10.80
C LEU A 97 1.55 0.08 9.99
N ILE A 98 2.84 0.13 9.64
CA ILE A 98 3.39 1.20 8.80
C ILE A 98 2.72 1.18 7.41
N LEU A 99 2.60 0.01 6.79
CA LEU A 99 1.93 -0.12 5.49
C LEU A 99 0.45 0.30 5.58
N LEU A 100 -0.22 -0.01 6.69
CA LEU A 100 -1.60 0.40 6.90
C LEU A 100 -1.72 1.92 6.97
N VAL A 101 -0.87 2.57 7.77
CA VAL A 101 -0.82 4.03 7.84
C VAL A 101 -0.52 4.65 6.47
N MET A 102 0.39 4.07 5.70
CA MET A 102 0.67 4.49 4.32
C MET A 102 -0.56 4.36 3.40
N SER A 103 -1.30 3.26 3.45
CA SER A 103 -2.53 3.08 2.66
C SER A 103 -3.63 4.08 3.05
N LEU A 104 -3.81 4.33 4.35
CA LEU A 104 -4.77 5.32 4.85
C LEU A 104 -4.37 6.73 4.44
N SER A 105 -3.07 7.06 4.50
CA SER A 105 -2.56 8.34 4.01
C SER A 105 -2.90 8.50 2.53
N LEU A 106 -2.64 7.51 1.68
CA LEU A 106 -2.97 7.56 0.24
C LEU A 106 -4.47 7.70 -0.02
N LEU A 107 -5.31 7.07 0.80
CA LEU A 107 -6.76 7.17 0.66
C LEU A 107 -7.24 8.61 0.86
N VAL A 108 -6.64 9.34 1.81
CA VAL A 108 -6.96 10.74 2.11
C VAL A 108 -6.26 11.72 1.15
N THR A 109 -4.98 11.50 0.85
CA THR A 109 -4.17 12.44 0.04
C THR A 109 -4.28 12.22 -1.46
N GLY A 110 -4.77 11.07 -1.91
CA GLY A 110 -4.89 10.69 -3.31
C GLY A 110 -3.57 10.26 -3.96
N ALA A 111 -3.52 10.35 -5.29
CA ALA A 111 -2.57 9.65 -6.15
C ALA A 111 -1.15 10.27 -6.26
N GLY A 112 -0.99 11.54 -5.91
CA GLY A 112 0.26 12.30 -6.05
C GLY A 112 0.58 12.75 -7.48
N PHE A 113 1.83 13.16 -7.73
CA PHE A 113 2.36 13.43 -9.08
C PHE A 113 2.38 12.16 -9.94
N PHE A 114 2.29 12.35 -11.27
CA PHE A 114 2.37 11.28 -12.28
C PHE A 114 1.35 10.16 -12.09
N ALA A 115 0.16 10.49 -11.59
CA ALA A 115 -0.95 9.56 -11.57
C ALA A 115 -1.77 9.67 -12.86
N PHE A 116 -2.13 8.52 -13.43
CA PHE A 116 -3.14 8.47 -14.50
C PHE A 116 -4.53 8.89 -13.99
N ASP A 117 -4.77 8.80 -12.68
CA ASP A 117 -5.99 9.26 -12.00
C ASP A 117 -6.12 10.77 -11.85
N LEU A 118 -5.08 11.56 -12.13
CA LEU A 118 -5.23 13.00 -12.11
C LEU A 118 -6.29 13.38 -13.14
N PRO A 119 -7.26 14.25 -12.78
CA PRO A 119 -8.12 14.82 -13.82
C PRO A 119 -7.18 15.51 -14.83
N LEU A 120 -7.40 15.20 -16.10
CA LEU A 120 -6.82 15.93 -17.23
C LEU A 120 -6.94 17.44 -17.00
#